data_AF-A0A3D1PG61-F1
#
_entry.id   AF-A0A3D1PG61-F1
#
_cell.length_a   1.000
_cell.length_b   1.000
_cell.length_c   1.000
_cell.angle_alpha   90.00
_cell.angle_beta   90.00
_cell.angle_gamma   90.00
#
_symmetry.space_group_name_H-M   'P 1'
#
loop_
_entity.id
_entity.type
_entity.pdbx_description
1 polymer ?
#
loop_
_entity_poly.entity_id
_entity_poly.type
_entity_poly.pdbx_seq_one_letter_code
_entity_poly.pdbx_strand_id
1 'polypeptide(L)' 'MELSCKSEYALLALLELATHYQSGEPLQIRQIAAQQNIPDRYLEQLLATLRRGGVVKSQRGAKGG' A
#
# COMPACT_ATOMS: atom_id res chain seq x y z
N MET A 1 -22.86 3.85 -7.16
CA MET A 1 -21.65 3.92 -6.32
C MET A 1 -20.56 4.54 -7.17
N GLU A 2 -20.09 5.74 -6.83
CA GLU A 2 -18.93 6.34 -7.49
C GLU A 2 -17.67 5.91 -6.75
N LEU A 3 -16.69 5.36 -7.46
CA LEU A 3 -15.37 5.10 -6.89
C LEU A 3 -14.65 6.44 -6.74
N SER A 4 -14.39 6.83 -5.49
CA SER A 4 -13.50 7.96 -5.22
C SER A 4 -12.06 7.60 -5.63
N CYS A 5 -11.25 8.59 -6.01
CA CYS A 5 -9.80 8.38 -6.23
C CYS A 5 -9.12 7.70 -5.03
N LYS A 6 -9.61 7.94 -3.81
CA LYS A 6 -9.12 7.27 -2.60
C LYS A 6 -9.36 5.76 -2.64
N SER A 7 -10.55 5.34 -3.05
CA SER A 7 -10.91 3.93 -3.18
C SER A 7 -10.10 3.27 -4.30
N GLU A 8 -9.93 3.96 -5.42
CA GLU A 8 -9.10 3.50 -6.55
C GLU A 8 -7.63 3.28 -6.13
N TYR A 9 -6.99 4.29 -5.53
CA TYR A 9 -5.62 4.17 -5.03
C TYR A 9 -5.46 3.11 -3.95
N ALA A 10 -6.50 2.86 -3.14
CA ALA A 10 -6.45 1.81 -2.13
C ALA A 10 -6.42 0.43 -2.79
N LEU A 11 -7.26 0.24 -3.82
CA LEU A 11 -7.31 -1.00 -4.58
C LEU A 11 -6.01 -1.25 -5.34
N LEU A 12 -5.45 -0.23 -5.99
CA LEU A 12 -4.16 -0.34 -6.68
C LEU A 12 -3.02 -0.72 -5.72
N ALA A 13 -2.95 -0.07 -4.56
CA ALA A 13 -1.96 -0.41 -3.54
C ALA A 13 -2.11 -1.84 -3.00
N LEU A 14 -3.36 -2.29 -2.79
CA LEU A 14 -3.65 -3.66 -2.34
C LEU A 14 -3.31 -4.70 -3.40
N LEU A 15 -3.56 -4.40 -4.68
CA LEU A 15 -3.21 -5.26 -5.80
C LEU A 15 -1.69 -5.43 -5.90
N GLU A 16 -0.93 -4.34 -5.73
CA GLU A 16 0.53 -4.37 -5.73
C GLU A 16 1.08 -5.28 -4.61
N LEU A 17 0.53 -5.11 -3.40
CA LEU A 17 0.85 -5.94 -2.24
C LEU A 17 0.50 -7.41 -2.46
N ALA A 18 -0.67 -7.69 -3.03
CA ALA A 18 -1.12 -9.06 -3.30
C ALA A 18 -0.26 -9.75 -4.37
N THR A 19 0.14 -9.01 -5.40
CA THR A 19 0.99 -9.52 -6.49
C THR A 19 2.36 -9.95 -5.99
N HIS A 20 2.91 -9.23 -5.00
CA HIS A 20 4.20 -9.55 -4.38
C HIS A 20 4.08 -10.45 -3.15
N TYR A 21 2.87 -10.83 -2.73
CA TYR A 21 2.67 -11.57 -1.47
C TYR A 21 3.42 -12.91 -1.43
N GLN A 22 3.61 -13.55 -2.58
CA GLN A 22 4.31 -14.83 -2.68
C GLN A 22 5.81 -14.74 -2.37
N SER A 23 6.45 -13.58 -2.51
CA SER A 23 7.86 -13.42 -2.15
C SER A 23 8.08 -13.48 -0.63
N GLY A 24 7.04 -13.17 0.16
CA GLY A 24 7.12 -13.05 1.61
C GLY A 24 7.91 -11.84 2.09
N GLU A 25 8.39 -11.00 1.18
CA GLU A 25 9.13 -9.78 1.52
C GLU A 25 8.16 -8.59 1.67
N PRO A 26 8.39 -7.72 2.68
CA PRO A 26 7.62 -6.50 2.81
C PRO A 26 7.92 -5.54 1.64
N LEU A 27 6.88 -4.85 1.18
CA LEU A 27 7.00 -3.81 0.16
C LEU A 27 7.07 -2.43 0.81
N GLN A 28 8.06 -1.63 0.41
CA GLN A 28 8.15 -0.25 0.86
C GLN A 28 7.11 0.62 0.16
N ILE A 29 6.59 1.60 0.91
CA ILE A 29 5.63 2.59 0.39
C ILE A 29 6.14 3.24 -0.89
N ARG A 30 7.44 3.58 -0.94
CA ARG A 30 8.10 4.18 -2.12
C ARG A 30 8.04 3.29 -3.36
N GLN A 31 8.13 1.97 -3.20
CA GLN A 31 8.06 1.03 -4.32
C GLN A 31 6.64 1.02 -4.89
N ILE A 32 5.63 0.90 -4.02
CA ILE A 32 4.22 0.90 -4.42
C ILE A 32 3.83 2.25 -5.05
N ALA A 33 4.26 3.36 -4.44
CA ALA A 33 4.05 4.72 -4.94
C ALA A 33 4.62 4.91 -6.35
N ALA A 34 5.85 4.43 -6.59
CA ALA A 34 6.48 4.52 -7.90
C ALA A 34 5.79 3.66 -8.96
N GLN A 35 5.41 2.42 -8.63
CA GLN A 35 4.73 1.53 -9.58
C GLN A 35 3.35 2.04 -10.00
N GLN A 36 2.60 2.59 -9.04
CA GLN A 36 1.22 3.02 -9.25
C GLN A 36 1.07 4.52 -9.53
N ASN A 37 2.19 5.26 -9.59
CA ASN A 37 2.24 6.73 -9.73
C ASN A 37 1.37 7.48 -8.68
N ILE A 38 1.45 7.03 -7.43
CA ILE A 38 0.70 7.62 -6.31
C ILE A 38 1.66 8.45 -5.45
N PRO A 39 1.31 9.67 -5.02
CA PRO A 39 2.15 10.45 -4.12
C PRO A 39 2.44 9.72 -2.80
N ASP A 40 3.70 9.62 -2.38
CA ASP A 40 4.13 8.84 -1.21
C ASP A 40 3.35 9.19 0.07
N ARG A 41 3.20 10.49 0.35
CA ARG A 41 2.48 10.97 1.55
C ARG A 41 1.02 10.55 1.54
N TYR A 42 0.41 10.54 0.36
CA TYR A 42 -0.99 10.14 0.23
C TYR A 42 -1.13 8.64 0.45
N LEU A 43 -0.24 7.86 -0.18
CA LEU A 43 -0.21 6.42 0.00
C LEU A 43 0.09 6.01 1.45
N GLU A 44 0.96 6.73 2.14
CA GLU A 44 1.24 6.52 3.57
C GLU A 44 -0.01 6.69 4.44
N GLN A 45 -0.77 7.77 4.25
CA GLN A 45 -2.03 7.98 4.97
C GLN A 45 -3.08 6.89 4.64
N LEU A 46 -3.09 6.43 3.40
CA LEU A 46 -3.98 5.39 2.91
C LEU A 46 -3.66 4.04 3.55
N LEU A 47 -2.40 3.61 3.48
CA LEU A 47 -1.91 2.38 4.09
C LEU A 47 -2.03 2.40 5.61
N ALA A 48 -1.82 3.55 6.25
CA ALA A 48 -2.08 3.71 7.69
C ALA A 48 -3.56 3.48 8.04
N THR A 49 -4.47 3.89 7.15
CA THR A 49 -5.92 3.65 7.32
C THR A 49 -6.27 2.18 7.12
N LEU A 50 -5.73 1.55 6.07
CA LEU A 50 -5.89 0.11 5.82
C LEU A 50 -5.31 -0.76 6.94
N ARG A 51 -4.16 -0.36 7.50
CA ARG A 51 -3.53 -1.03 8.65
C ARG A 51 -4.41 -0.97 9.88
N ARG A 52 -5.00 0.19 10.19
CA ARG A 52 -5.94 0.33 11.32
C ARG A 52 -7.20 -0.54 11.13
N GLY A 53 -7.64 -0.73 9.89
CA GLY A 53 -8.71 -1.66 9.54
C GLY A 53 -8.32 -3.14 9.50
N GLY A 54 -7.05 -3.48 9.78
CA GLY A 54 -6.58 -4.87 9.77
C GLY A 54 -6.37 -5.48 8.39
N VAL A 55 -6.41 -4.68 7.32
CA VAL A 55 -6.29 -5.17 5.93
C VAL A 55 -4.83 -5.42 5.56
N VAL A 56 -3.91 -4.61 6.07
CA VAL A 56 -2.47 -4.73 5.81
C VAL A 56 -1.67 -4.75 7.11
N LYS A 57 -0.48 -5.35 7.06
CA LYS A 57 0.51 -5.32 8.14
C LYS A 57 1.70 -4.47 7.70
N SER A 58 2.43 -3.92 8.66
CA SER A 58 3.66 -3.18 8.40
C SER A 58 4.78 -3.76 9.25
N GLN A 59 5.96 -3.89 8.66
CA GLN A 59 7.17 -4.33 9.31
C GLN A 59 8.13 -3.15 9.46
N ARG A 60 8.64 -2.94 10.68
CA ARG A 60 9.63 -1.88 10.95
C ARG A 60 11.04 -2.37 10.62
N GLY A 61 11.93 -1.43 10.28
CA GLY A 61 13.36 -1.68 10.08
C GLY A 61 13.83 -1.24 8.70
N ALA A 62 15.14 -1.32 8.46
CA ALA A 62 15.76 -0.90 7.19
C ALA A 62 15.30 -1.75 5.98
N LYS A 63 14.87 -2.99 6.24
CA LYS A 63 14.25 -3.91 5.26
C LYS A 63 12.74 -4.05 5.45
N GLY A 64 12.13 -3.08 6.13
CA GLY A 64 10.70 -3.08 6.43
C GLY A 64 9.86 -2.54 5.26
N GLY A 65 8.56 -2.45 5.54
CA GLY A 65 7.47 -2.04 4.66
C GLY A 65 6.17 -2.23 5.41
#